data_AF-A0A9W8A4J3-F1
#
_entry.id   AF-A0A9W8A4J3-F1
#
_cell.length_a   1.000
_cell.length_b   1.000
_cell.length_c   1.000
_cell.angle_alpha   90.00
_cell.angle_beta   90.00
_cell.angle_gamma   90.00
#
_symmetry.space_group_name_H-M   'P 1'
#
loop_
_entity.id
_entity.type
_entity.pdbx_description
1 polymer ?
#
loop_
_entity_poly.entity_id
_entity_poly.type
_entity_poly.pdbx_seq_one_letter_code
_entity_poly.pdbx_strand_id
1 'polypeptide(L)'
;MVKFYQHTFDYDHPFPLVTLAFWLRYPNPFAAHVLASDVIDRYVDPDTGVLHTTRLILKRGNVPKWARTFMSNNEAYILEQSRVDPRDRTMVCTSKNISHKRVMVIEETQTFTPIDEDEVKSSGIVPAAVTADQRRFAARFGRSASSAALAATVHSADKLPALADSLGTGRTRVKLEVRFVSNLGWGLTSRIESFCHNRFADSSKRSRLGMAHVLEKLQEKRTKLLAITRPYAQPELAS
;
A
#
# COMPACT_ATOMS: atom_id res chain seq x y z
N MET A 1 -13.74 -9.05 24.14
CA MET A 1 -12.27 -9.07 24.11
C MET A 1 -11.75 -8.07 23.08
N VAL A 2 -10.68 -7.35 23.40
CA VAL A 2 -9.95 -6.47 22.48
C VAL A 2 -8.49 -6.91 22.40
N LYS A 3 -7.89 -6.93 21.20
CA LYS A 3 -6.45 -7.14 20.99
C LYS A 3 -5.89 -6.04 20.10
N PHE A 4 -4.71 -5.56 20.47
CA PHE A 4 -3.97 -4.53 19.74
C PHE A 4 -2.66 -5.11 19.26
N TYR A 5 -2.31 -4.78 18.01
CA TYR A 5 -1.02 -5.10 17.42
C TYR A 5 -0.48 -3.85 16.72
N GLN A 6 0.83 -3.71 16.72
CA GLN A 6 1.52 -2.63 16.03
C GLN A 6 2.74 -3.19 15.31
N HIS A 7 3.06 -2.62 14.16
CA HIS A 7 4.28 -2.89 13.42
C HIS A 7 4.71 -1.64 12.66
N THR A 8 6.00 -1.30 12.70
CA THR A 8 6.58 -0.19 11.93
C THR A 8 7.58 -0.74 10.94
N PHE A 9 7.56 -0.25 9.71
CA PHE A 9 8.47 -0.66 8.65
C PHE A 9 8.65 0.46 7.63
N ASP A 10 9.72 0.39 6.85
CA ASP A 10 10.07 1.42 5.88
C ASP A 10 9.99 0.85 4.45
N TYR A 11 9.64 1.73 3.49
CA TYR A 11 9.83 1.51 2.06
C TYR A 11 10.99 2.38 1.58
N ASP A 12 11.89 1.81 0.79
CA ASP A 12 12.98 2.54 0.14
C ASP A 12 12.52 3.25 -1.13
N HIS A 13 11.41 3.98 -1.00
CA HIS A 13 10.78 4.75 -2.05
C HIS A 13 10.21 6.05 -1.47
N PRO A 14 10.17 7.13 -2.27
CA PRO A 14 9.70 8.43 -1.82
C PRO A 14 8.19 8.42 -1.56
N PHE A 15 7.75 9.27 -0.63
CA PHE A 15 6.37 9.35 -0.18
C PHE A 15 5.32 9.45 -1.32
N PRO A 16 5.50 10.28 -2.37
CA PRO A 16 4.54 10.33 -3.48
C PRO A 16 4.42 9.01 -4.24
N LEU A 17 5.50 8.24 -4.36
CA LEU A 17 5.48 6.95 -5.05
C LEU A 17 4.80 5.88 -4.19
N VAL A 18 5.05 5.89 -2.88
CA VAL A 18 4.41 4.96 -1.93
C VAL A 18 2.91 5.21 -1.80
N THR A 19 2.48 6.48 -1.71
CA THR A 19 1.06 6.85 -1.67
C THR A 19 0.33 6.48 -2.97
N LEU A 20 0.95 6.73 -4.13
CA LEU A 20 0.41 6.28 -5.41
C LEU A 20 0.27 4.75 -5.48
N ALA A 21 1.32 4.02 -5.09
CA ALA A 21 1.30 2.57 -5.04
C ALA A 21 0.20 2.04 -4.12
N PHE A 22 -0.08 2.72 -3.01
CA PHE A 22 -1.13 2.34 -2.06
C PHE A 22 -2.52 2.34 -2.69
N TRP A 23 -2.83 3.34 -3.52
CA TRP A 23 -4.09 3.38 -4.25
C TRP A 23 -4.14 2.36 -5.39
N LEU A 24 -3.01 2.09 -6.04
CA LEU A 24 -2.90 1.13 -7.15
C LEU A 24 -2.59 -0.31 -6.73
N ARG A 25 -2.60 -0.61 -5.42
CA ARG A 25 -2.07 -1.87 -4.91
C ARG A 25 -2.86 -3.11 -5.34
N TYR A 26 -4.05 -2.96 -5.91
CA TYR A 26 -4.84 -4.07 -6.43
C TYR A 26 -5.09 -3.93 -7.93
N PRO A 27 -5.05 -5.04 -8.69
CA PRO A 27 -4.73 -6.40 -8.24
C PRO A 27 -3.22 -6.63 -8.00
N ASN A 28 -2.87 -7.55 -7.11
CA ASN A 28 -1.49 -8.04 -6.96
C ASN A 28 -1.46 -9.54 -6.54
N PRO A 29 -0.36 -10.28 -6.79
CA PRO A 29 -0.27 -11.73 -6.52
C PRO A 29 -0.44 -12.13 -5.04
N PHE A 30 -0.14 -11.22 -4.10
CA PHE A 30 -0.23 -11.47 -2.66
C PHE A 30 -1.61 -11.17 -2.09
N ALA A 31 -2.50 -10.59 -2.89
CA ALA A 31 -3.83 -10.18 -2.51
C ALA A 31 -4.92 -10.78 -3.42
N ALA A 32 -4.72 -11.99 -3.95
CA ALA A 32 -5.71 -12.70 -4.79
C ALA A 32 -7.09 -12.90 -4.13
N HIS A 33 -7.19 -12.71 -2.82
CA HIS A 33 -8.44 -12.74 -2.06
C HIS A 33 -9.27 -11.45 -2.18
N VAL A 34 -8.70 -10.37 -2.71
CA VAL A 34 -9.41 -9.13 -3.01
C VAL A 34 -10.08 -9.27 -4.37
N LEU A 35 -11.41 -9.19 -4.39
CA LEU A 35 -12.23 -9.40 -5.59
C LEU A 35 -12.53 -8.08 -6.31
N ALA A 36 -12.78 -7.02 -5.54
CA ALA A 36 -13.10 -5.69 -6.06
C ALA A 36 -12.60 -4.60 -5.10
N SER A 37 -12.35 -3.41 -5.64
CA SER A 37 -11.91 -2.22 -4.90
C SER A 37 -12.39 -0.97 -5.63
N ASP A 38 -13.48 -0.39 -5.16
CA ASP A 38 -14.15 0.74 -5.80
C ASP A 38 -13.97 2.02 -4.98
N VAL A 39 -13.77 3.16 -5.65
CA VAL A 39 -13.81 4.48 -5.00
C VAL A 39 -15.27 4.89 -4.91
N ILE A 40 -15.77 5.06 -3.68
CA ILE A 40 -17.15 5.49 -3.43
C ILE A 40 -17.25 7.01 -3.39
N ASP A 41 -16.21 7.66 -2.86
CA ASP A 41 -16.16 9.11 -2.71
C ASP A 41 -14.70 9.60 -2.72
N ARG A 42 -14.46 10.78 -3.28
CA ARG A 42 -13.16 11.44 -3.32
C ARG A 42 -13.33 12.94 -3.54
N TYR A 43 -12.73 13.72 -2.65
CA TYR A 43 -12.71 15.17 -2.77
C TYR A 43 -11.44 15.74 -2.11
N VAL A 44 -11.08 16.95 -2.51
CA VAL A 44 -10.10 17.77 -1.81
C VAL A 44 -10.87 18.72 -0.92
N ASP A 45 -10.57 18.72 0.38
CA ASP A 45 -11.15 19.68 1.31
C ASP A 45 -10.69 21.10 0.93
N PRO A 46 -11.61 22.04 0.66
CA PRO A 46 -11.26 23.36 0.15
C PRO A 46 -10.53 24.24 1.17
N ASP A 47 -10.74 24.01 2.47
CA ASP A 47 -10.17 24.81 3.55
C ASP A 47 -8.77 24.30 3.92
N THR A 48 -8.60 22.99 3.98
CA THR A 48 -7.35 22.35 4.42
C THR A 48 -6.44 21.93 3.27
N GLY A 49 -7.00 21.67 2.08
CA GLY A 49 -6.28 21.11 0.93
C GLY A 49 -6.00 19.60 1.05
N VAL A 50 -6.53 18.92 2.06
CA VAL A 50 -6.35 17.49 2.29
C VAL A 50 -7.17 16.69 1.27
N LEU A 51 -6.57 15.66 0.66
CA LEU A 51 -7.28 14.74 -0.22
C LEU A 51 -7.93 13.63 0.59
N HIS A 52 -9.26 13.57 0.55
CA HIS A 52 -10.06 12.50 1.13
C HIS A 52 -10.42 11.47 0.06
N THR A 53 -10.34 10.18 0.39
CA THR A 53 -10.82 9.09 -0.46
C THR A 53 -11.47 8.03 0.41
N THR A 54 -12.68 7.62 0.04
CA THR A 54 -13.37 6.46 0.60
C THR A 54 -13.46 5.37 -0.46
N ARG A 55 -13.02 4.15 -0.11
CA ARG A 55 -13.11 2.96 -0.95
C ARG A 55 -13.91 1.86 -0.29
N LEU A 56 -14.64 1.09 -1.10
CA LEU A 56 -15.26 -0.16 -0.70
C LEU A 56 -14.47 -1.31 -1.31
N ILE A 57 -14.01 -2.22 -0.46
CA ILE A 57 -13.20 -3.37 -0.88
C ILE A 57 -13.97 -4.65 -0.56
N LEU A 58 -14.18 -5.49 -1.56
CA LEU A 58 -14.74 -6.83 -1.40
C LEU A 58 -13.60 -7.85 -1.37
N LYS A 59 -13.57 -8.68 -0.33
CA LYS A 59 -12.60 -9.79 -0.21
C LYS A 59 -13.28 -11.10 0.14
N ARG A 60 -12.76 -12.20 -0.41
CA ARG A 60 -13.20 -13.57 -0.09
C ARG A 60 -12.13 -14.29 0.74
N GLY A 61 -12.49 -14.76 1.92
CA GLY A 61 -11.57 -15.39 2.86
C GLY A 61 -11.97 -16.81 3.25
N ASN A 62 -11.07 -17.49 3.97
CA ASN A 62 -11.42 -18.74 4.63
C ASN A 62 -11.95 -18.43 6.03
N VAL A 63 -13.17 -18.87 6.33
CA VAL A 63 -13.78 -18.73 7.65
C VAL A 63 -13.18 -19.79 8.60
N PRO A 64 -12.60 -19.40 9.75
CA PRO A 64 -12.12 -20.33 10.75
C PRO A 64 -13.21 -21.32 11.17
N LYS A 65 -12.87 -22.58 11.43
CA LYS A 65 -13.86 -23.62 11.78
C LYS A 65 -14.77 -23.19 12.95
N TRP A 66 -14.21 -22.54 13.96
CA TRP A 66 -14.95 -22.04 15.13
C TRP A 66 -15.94 -20.90 14.81
N ALA A 67 -15.76 -20.20 13.69
CA ALA A 67 -16.57 -19.05 13.28
C ALA A 67 -17.68 -19.41 12.28
N ARG A 68 -17.67 -20.63 11.72
CA ARG A 68 -18.60 -21.05 10.65
C ARG A 68 -20.07 -20.98 11.05
N THR A 69 -20.38 -21.26 12.31
CA THR A 69 -21.75 -21.20 12.83
C THR A 69 -22.30 -19.77 12.93
N PHE A 70 -21.45 -18.75 12.82
CA PHE A 70 -21.84 -17.35 12.95
C PHE A 70 -21.80 -16.56 11.63
N MET A 71 -21.39 -17.20 10.52
CA MET A 71 -21.19 -16.54 9.22
C MET A 71 -21.91 -17.31 8.11
N SER A 72 -22.77 -16.64 7.36
CA SER A 72 -23.54 -17.24 6.25
C SER A 72 -22.81 -17.24 4.90
N ASN A 73 -21.76 -16.43 4.76
CA ASN A 73 -20.88 -16.41 3.59
C ASN A 73 -19.43 -16.12 4.02
N ASN A 74 -18.50 -16.30 3.09
CA ASN A 74 -17.07 -16.10 3.31
C ASN A 74 -16.52 -14.82 2.66
N GLU A 75 -17.41 -13.92 2.26
CA GLU A 75 -17.08 -12.63 1.64
C GLU A 75 -17.22 -11.51 2.66
N ALA A 76 -16.28 -10.58 2.66
CA ALA A 76 -16.27 -9.45 3.58
C ALA A 76 -16.12 -8.13 2.83
N TYR A 77 -16.96 -7.18 3.19
CA TYR A 77 -16.87 -5.78 2.75
C TYR A 77 -16.05 -5.00 3.77
N ILE A 78 -15.05 -4.28 3.26
CA ILE A 78 -14.15 -3.41 4.03
C ILE A 78 -14.34 -1.98 3.53
N LEU A 79 -14.65 -1.07 4.44
CA LEU A 79 -14.61 0.36 4.18
C LEU A 79 -13.19 0.84 4.46
N GLU A 80 -12.55 1.43 3.47
CA GLU A 80 -11.24 2.06 3.58
C GLU A 80 -11.40 3.57 3.40
N GLN A 81 -10.78 4.35 4.28
CA GLN A 81 -10.77 5.81 4.21
C GLN A 81 -9.35 6.30 4.33
N SER A 82 -8.86 7.01 3.32
CA SER A 82 -7.53 7.63 3.33
C SER A 82 -7.63 9.16 3.30
N ARG A 83 -6.76 9.82 4.06
CA ARG A 83 -6.52 11.26 4.03
C ARG A 83 -5.06 11.51 3.70
N VAL A 84 -4.79 12.35 2.71
CA VAL A 84 -3.43 12.76 2.33
C VAL A 84 -3.29 14.25 2.50
N ASP A 85 -2.43 14.63 3.43
CA ASP A 85 -2.06 16.02 3.68
C ASP A 85 -0.79 16.35 2.88
N PRO A 86 -0.87 17.24 1.87
CA PRO A 86 0.29 17.62 1.07
C PRO A 86 1.25 18.55 1.82
N ARG A 87 0.80 19.26 2.87
CA ARG A 87 1.63 20.18 3.67
C ARG A 87 2.46 19.39 4.67
N ASP A 88 1.79 18.53 5.43
CA ASP A 88 2.45 17.67 6.44
C ASP A 88 3.09 16.42 5.82
N ARG A 89 2.96 16.22 4.51
CA ARG A 89 3.43 15.04 3.75
C ARG A 89 3.04 13.73 4.44
N THR A 90 1.80 13.64 4.90
CA THR A 90 1.31 12.50 5.68
C THR A 90 0.12 11.88 4.99
N MET A 91 0.11 10.55 4.90
CA MET A 91 -1.09 9.79 4.52
C MET A 91 -1.53 8.94 5.71
N VAL A 92 -2.77 9.12 6.14
CA VAL A 92 -3.41 8.24 7.13
C VAL A 92 -4.50 7.46 6.45
N CYS A 93 -4.49 6.15 6.60
CA CYS A 93 -5.52 5.28 6.06
C CYS A 93 -6.11 4.38 7.15
N THR A 94 -7.44 4.40 7.28
CA THR A 94 -8.19 3.52 8.16
C THR A 94 -9.01 2.51 7.37
N SER A 95 -8.92 1.23 7.69
CA SER A 95 -9.71 0.15 7.11
C SER A 95 -10.53 -0.56 8.17
N LYS A 96 -11.82 -0.78 7.90
CA LYS A 96 -12.74 -1.45 8.83
C LYS A 96 -13.70 -2.38 8.11
N ASN A 97 -13.89 -3.60 8.61
CA ASN A 97 -14.96 -4.45 8.08
C ASN A 97 -16.34 -3.93 8.48
N ILE A 98 -17.22 -3.82 7.48
CA ILE A 98 -18.63 -3.44 7.69
C ILE A 98 -19.55 -4.67 7.73
N SER A 99 -19.12 -5.78 7.11
CA SER A 99 -19.74 -7.11 7.24
C SER A 99 -19.20 -7.88 8.45
N HIS A 100 -19.93 -8.91 8.91
CA HIS A 100 -19.48 -9.87 9.95
C HIS A 100 -19.14 -9.27 11.32
N LYS A 101 -19.58 -8.03 11.60
CA LYS A 101 -19.29 -7.29 12.85
C LYS A 101 -19.76 -8.01 14.12
N ARG A 102 -20.77 -8.89 14.02
CA ARG A 102 -21.26 -9.72 15.15
C ARG A 102 -20.19 -10.70 15.65
N VAL A 103 -19.32 -11.18 14.76
CA VAL A 103 -18.24 -12.11 15.07
C VAL A 103 -17.00 -11.33 15.51
N MET A 104 -16.57 -10.41 14.66
CA MET A 104 -15.35 -9.64 14.88
C MET A 104 -15.38 -8.33 14.09
N VAL A 105 -14.88 -7.27 14.72
CA VAL A 105 -14.51 -6.02 14.08
C VAL A 105 -12.99 -5.92 14.06
N ILE A 106 -12.43 -5.66 12.90
CA ILE A 106 -11.00 -5.44 12.65
C ILE A 106 -10.89 -4.03 12.12
N GLU A 107 -10.20 -3.18 12.86
CA GLU A 107 -9.87 -1.82 12.47
C GLU A 107 -8.36 -1.71 12.33
N GLU A 108 -7.92 -1.25 11.18
CA GLU A 108 -6.52 -1.10 10.83
C GLU A 108 -6.26 0.36 10.49
N THR A 109 -5.23 0.96 11.08
CA THR A 109 -4.74 2.30 10.77
C THR A 109 -3.31 2.20 10.26
N GLN A 110 -3.04 2.77 9.10
CA GLN A 110 -1.70 2.90 8.54
C GLN A 110 -1.37 4.39 8.39
N THR A 111 -0.26 4.81 8.97
CA THR A 111 0.26 6.18 8.85
C THR A 111 1.56 6.15 8.08
N PHE A 112 1.62 6.86 6.96
CA PHE A 112 2.76 6.97 6.07
C PHE A 112 3.36 8.36 6.19
N THR A 113 4.67 8.44 6.39
CA THR A 113 5.42 9.70 6.48
C THR A 113 6.75 9.57 5.75
N PRO A 114 7.26 10.62 5.07
CA PRO A 114 8.63 10.63 4.58
C PRO A 114 9.60 10.47 5.76
N ILE A 115 10.74 9.83 5.50
CA ILE A 115 11.87 9.82 6.43
C ILE A 115 12.82 10.93 5.96
N ASP A 116 13.09 11.90 6.83
CA ASP A 116 14.01 13.00 6.52
C ASP A 116 15.44 12.48 6.36
N GLU A 117 16.21 13.09 5.45
CA GLU A 117 17.57 12.65 5.12
C GLU A 117 18.54 12.72 6.32
N ASP A 118 18.24 13.55 7.31
CA ASP A 118 19.07 13.67 8.51
C ASP A 118 18.81 12.55 9.53
N GLU A 119 17.61 11.95 9.55
CA GLU A 119 17.34 10.70 10.28
C GLU A 119 18.10 9.52 9.64
N VAL A 120 18.31 9.55 8.33
CA VAL A 120 19.08 8.54 7.60
C VAL A 120 20.56 8.59 7.96
N LYS A 121 21.13 9.79 8.11
CA LYS A 121 22.53 10.01 8.50
C LYS A 121 22.81 9.67 9.96
N SER A 122 21.91 10.02 10.88
CA SER A 122 22.08 9.79 12.32
C SER A 122 21.93 8.32 12.73
N SER A 123 21.19 7.53 11.96
CA SER A 123 20.97 6.11 12.27
C SER A 123 22.16 5.21 11.93
N GLY A 124 23.20 5.71 11.24
CA GLY A 124 24.33 4.88 10.76
C GLY A 124 23.90 3.75 9.80
N ILE A 125 22.67 3.81 9.29
CA ILE A 125 22.08 2.79 8.42
C ILE A 125 22.61 3.06 7.01
N VAL A 126 23.68 2.34 6.66
CA VAL A 126 24.03 2.02 5.26
C VAL A 126 22.74 1.61 4.55
N PRO A 127 22.41 2.09 3.32
CA PRO A 127 21.15 1.77 2.64
C PRO A 127 20.80 0.31 2.85
N ALA A 128 19.78 0.08 3.69
CA ALA A 128 19.54 -1.23 4.23
C ALA A 128 19.18 -2.13 3.06
N ALA A 129 20.05 -3.10 2.82
CA ALA A 129 19.78 -4.32 2.10
C ALA A 129 18.27 -4.62 2.06
N VAL A 130 17.67 -4.42 0.88
CA VAL A 130 16.35 -4.94 0.47
C VAL A 130 16.04 -6.16 1.33
N THR A 131 14.99 -6.09 2.17
CA THR A 131 14.72 -7.15 3.16
C THR A 131 14.75 -8.52 2.47
N ALA A 132 15.25 -9.57 3.14
CA ALA A 132 15.46 -10.88 2.52
C ALA A 132 14.22 -11.41 1.76
N ASP A 133 13.02 -11.07 2.24
CA ASP A 133 11.74 -11.36 1.58
C ASP A 133 11.54 -10.58 0.25
N GLN A 134 11.94 -9.31 0.17
CA GLN A 134 11.93 -8.51 -1.06
C GLN A 134 13.00 -8.98 -2.06
N ARG A 135 14.19 -9.41 -1.60
CA ARG A 135 15.24 -10.00 -2.46
C ARG A 135 14.78 -11.32 -3.09
N ARG A 136 14.13 -12.17 -2.29
CA ARG A 136 13.55 -13.45 -2.76
C ARG A 136 12.41 -13.25 -3.74
N PHE A 137 11.68 -12.13 -3.64
CA PHE A 137 10.62 -11.78 -4.57
C PHE A 137 11.19 -11.38 -5.95
N ALA A 138 12.14 -10.45 -5.98
CA ALA A 138 12.80 -9.99 -7.21
C ALA A 138 13.47 -11.16 -7.97
N ALA A 139 14.08 -12.10 -7.25
CA ALA A 139 14.71 -13.28 -7.84
C ALA A 139 13.72 -14.27 -8.50
N ARG A 140 12.42 -14.21 -8.20
CA ARG A 140 11.44 -15.25 -8.58
C ARG A 140 10.54 -14.88 -9.76
N PHE A 141 10.35 -13.60 -10.07
CA PHE A 141 9.33 -13.15 -11.04
C PHE A 141 9.86 -12.32 -12.22
N GLY A 142 11.18 -12.19 -12.36
CA GLY A 142 11.76 -11.58 -13.56
C GLY A 142 11.56 -12.45 -14.80
N ARG A 143 10.50 -12.19 -15.58
CA ARG A 143 10.43 -12.34 -17.05
C ARG A 143 9.07 -11.96 -17.65
N SER A 144 9.14 -11.03 -18.62
CA SER A 144 8.24 -10.82 -19.78
C SER A 144 6.85 -10.17 -19.56
N ALA A 145 6.60 -9.03 -20.23
CA ALA A 145 5.91 -9.01 -21.54
C ALA A 145 5.46 -7.60 -22.00
N SER A 146 5.77 -7.33 -23.27
CA SER A 146 5.05 -6.64 -24.36
C SER A 146 4.49 -5.20 -24.24
N SER A 147 4.62 -4.46 -25.33
CA SER A 147 4.93 -3.02 -25.43
C SER A 147 3.92 -2.13 -26.19
N ALA A 148 2.70 -2.56 -26.52
CA ALA A 148 2.01 -1.94 -27.66
C ALA A 148 0.93 -0.85 -27.42
N ALA A 149 0.59 -0.42 -26.19
CA ALA A 149 -0.68 0.33 -26.01
C ALA A 149 -0.62 1.70 -25.30
N LEU A 150 0.54 2.31 -25.09
CA LEU A 150 0.65 3.50 -24.21
C LEU A 150 1.18 4.77 -24.89
N ALA A 151 0.88 4.95 -26.16
CA ALA A 151 1.40 6.06 -26.98
C ALA A 151 0.44 7.25 -27.15
N ALA A 152 -0.63 7.38 -26.36
CA ALA A 152 -1.55 8.50 -26.50
C ALA A 152 -1.75 9.24 -25.19
N THR A 153 -1.47 10.55 -25.22
CA THR A 153 -1.74 11.60 -24.20
C THR A 153 -0.55 12.00 -23.34
N VAL A 154 0.32 12.89 -23.83
CA VAL A 154 1.02 13.86 -22.97
C VAL A 154 1.30 15.15 -23.75
N HIS A 155 0.43 16.15 -23.62
CA HIS A 155 0.66 17.53 -24.09
C HIS A 155 1.10 18.47 -22.95
N SER A 156 1.79 17.94 -21.94
CA SER A 156 2.26 18.75 -20.80
C SER A 156 3.61 18.23 -20.27
N ALA A 157 4.56 17.99 -21.19
CA ALA A 157 5.84 17.34 -20.94
C ALA A 157 6.87 18.20 -20.18
N ASP A 158 6.66 19.51 -20.05
CA ASP A 158 7.72 20.42 -19.59
C ASP A 158 7.98 20.40 -18.08
N LYS A 159 7.11 19.75 -17.28
CA LYS A 159 7.26 19.64 -15.80
C LYS A 159 7.65 18.24 -15.30
N LEU A 160 7.68 17.25 -16.18
CA LEU A 160 8.00 15.86 -15.84
C LEU A 160 9.47 15.58 -15.44
N PRO A 161 10.49 16.29 -15.97
CA PRO A 161 11.88 15.99 -15.64
C PRO A 161 12.24 16.30 -14.17
N ALA A 162 11.84 17.46 -13.67
CA ALA A 162 12.14 17.88 -12.29
C ALA A 162 11.44 17.02 -11.23
N LEU A 163 10.21 16.58 -11.51
CA LEU A 163 9.48 15.65 -10.64
C LEU A 163 10.05 14.23 -10.70
N ALA A 164 10.64 13.83 -11.84
CA ALA A 164 11.27 12.52 -11.97
C ALA A 164 12.55 12.44 -11.12
N ASP A 165 13.42 13.45 -11.16
CA ASP A 165 14.71 13.39 -10.45
C ASP A 165 14.56 13.41 -8.91
N SER A 166 13.52 14.06 -8.37
CA SER A 166 13.22 14.04 -6.92
C SER A 166 12.59 12.73 -6.41
N LEU A 167 12.22 11.80 -7.30
CA LEU A 167 11.55 10.55 -6.95
C LEU A 167 12.52 9.34 -6.85
N GLY A 168 13.83 9.57 -6.83
CA GLY A 168 14.86 8.51 -6.79
C GLY A 168 15.43 8.19 -5.41
N THR A 169 15.36 9.10 -4.44
CA THR A 169 16.19 9.03 -3.21
C THR A 169 15.42 9.03 -1.89
N GLY A 170 14.08 9.11 -1.90
CA GLY A 170 13.30 9.17 -0.66
C GLY A 170 13.03 7.79 -0.03
N ARG A 171 12.83 7.78 1.30
CA ARG A 171 12.28 6.64 2.05
C ARG A 171 10.98 7.07 2.72
N THR A 172 10.08 6.11 2.95
CA THR A 172 8.78 6.34 3.59
C THR A 172 8.60 5.35 4.73
N ARG A 173 8.34 5.86 5.93
CA ARG A 173 8.00 5.05 7.10
C ARG A 173 6.50 4.79 7.13
N VAL A 174 6.13 3.57 7.53
CA VAL A 174 4.75 3.18 7.75
C VAL A 174 4.58 2.63 9.16
N LYS A 175 3.72 3.27 9.94
CA LYS A 175 3.23 2.75 11.22
C LYS A 175 1.88 2.06 10.98
N LEU A 176 1.82 0.76 11.23
CA LEU A 176 0.61 -0.07 11.15
C LEU A 176 0.10 -0.37 12.56
N GLU A 177 -1.14 -0.02 12.84
CA GLU A 177 -1.84 -0.29 14.10
C GLU A 177 -3.15 -1.04 13.82
N VAL A 178 -3.36 -2.18 14.48
CA VAL A 178 -4.55 -3.01 14.25
C VAL A 178 -5.24 -3.33 15.57
N ARG A 179 -6.55 -3.09 15.59
CA ARG A 179 -7.45 -3.35 16.71
C ARG A 179 -8.45 -4.41 16.32
N PHE A 180 -8.43 -5.53 17.02
CA PHE A 180 -9.41 -6.61 16.90
C PHE A 180 -10.39 -6.54 18.07
N VAL A 181 -11.69 -6.53 17.79
CA VAL A 181 -12.77 -6.53 18.78
C VAL A 181 -13.67 -7.71 18.50
N SER A 182 -13.92 -8.54 19.52
CA SER A 182 -14.91 -9.61 19.44
C SER A 182 -15.68 -9.73 20.74
N ASN A 183 -17.00 -9.90 20.63
CA ASN A 183 -17.90 -10.05 21.77
C ASN A 183 -18.26 -11.53 22.06
N LEU A 184 -17.59 -12.48 21.40
CA LEU A 184 -17.80 -13.90 21.65
C LEU A 184 -17.02 -14.33 22.91
N GLY A 185 -17.74 -14.57 24.02
CA GLY A 185 -17.17 -14.84 25.35
C GLY A 185 -17.18 -16.31 25.82
N TRP A 186 -17.67 -17.25 25.01
CA TRP A 186 -18.05 -18.60 25.44
C TRP A 186 -16.93 -19.64 25.24
N GLY A 187 -15.77 -19.48 25.90
CA GLY A 187 -14.65 -20.43 25.80
C GLY A 187 -13.90 -20.41 24.46
N LEU A 188 -14.19 -19.44 23.58
CA LEU A 188 -13.51 -19.25 22.30
C LEU A 188 -12.32 -18.29 22.39
N THR A 189 -12.08 -17.66 23.55
CA THR A 189 -11.06 -16.61 23.73
C THR A 189 -9.72 -17.00 23.14
N SER A 190 -9.13 -18.12 23.58
CA SER A 190 -7.82 -18.59 23.06
C SER A 190 -7.82 -18.76 21.53
N ARG A 191 -8.88 -19.32 20.94
CA ARG A 191 -9.00 -19.47 19.48
C ARG A 191 -9.08 -18.13 18.76
N ILE A 192 -9.78 -17.16 19.34
CA ILE A 192 -9.90 -15.80 18.81
C ILE A 192 -8.54 -15.10 18.91
N GLU A 193 -7.81 -15.24 20.02
CA GLU A 193 -6.49 -14.68 20.21
C GLU A 193 -5.47 -15.22 19.19
N SER A 194 -5.41 -16.55 19.02
CA SER A 194 -4.56 -17.17 18.00
C SER A 194 -4.95 -16.71 16.59
N PHE A 195 -6.24 -16.59 16.31
CA PHE A 195 -6.70 -16.05 15.03
C PHE A 195 -6.23 -14.62 14.81
N CYS A 196 -6.37 -13.72 15.80
CA CYS A 196 -5.94 -12.33 15.69
C CYS A 196 -4.44 -12.23 15.43
N HIS A 197 -3.62 -12.96 16.18
CA HIS A 197 -2.16 -12.96 16.01
C HIS A 197 -1.74 -13.41 14.61
N ASN A 198 -2.24 -14.58 14.17
CA ASN A 198 -1.92 -15.12 12.85
C ASN A 198 -2.41 -14.19 11.74
N ARG A 199 -3.62 -13.64 11.88
CA ARG A 199 -4.21 -12.73 10.90
C ARG A 199 -3.41 -11.44 10.76
N PHE A 200 -2.97 -10.87 11.89
CA PHE A 200 -2.11 -9.69 11.89
C PHE A 200 -0.80 -9.95 11.15
N ALA A 201 -0.07 -11.00 11.53
CA ALA A 201 1.21 -11.37 10.91
C ALA A 201 1.08 -11.60 9.39
N ASP A 202 0.08 -12.39 8.97
CA ASP A 202 -0.19 -12.67 7.56
C ASP A 202 -0.58 -11.41 6.78
N SER A 203 -1.44 -10.55 7.34
CA SER A 203 -1.89 -9.34 6.66
C SER A 203 -0.75 -8.33 6.48
N SER A 204 0.06 -8.12 7.52
CA SER A 204 1.24 -7.26 7.48
C SER A 204 2.23 -7.73 6.42
N LYS A 205 2.53 -9.04 6.38
CA LYS A 205 3.41 -9.61 5.35
C LYS A 205 2.86 -9.43 3.93
N ARG A 206 1.59 -9.78 3.70
CA ARG A 206 0.96 -9.67 2.37
C ARG A 206 0.85 -8.23 1.89
N SER A 207 0.53 -7.30 2.79
CA SER A 207 0.48 -5.87 2.47
C SER A 207 1.84 -5.36 1.99
N ARG A 208 2.92 -5.68 2.72
CA ARG A 208 4.28 -5.29 2.33
C ARG A 208 4.72 -5.88 0.99
N LEU A 209 4.47 -7.17 0.76
CA LEU A 209 4.82 -7.83 -0.49
C LEU A 209 4.00 -7.30 -1.68
N GLY A 210 2.69 -7.07 -1.50
CA GLY A 210 1.83 -6.49 -2.52
C GLY A 210 2.25 -5.08 -2.92
N MET A 211 2.59 -4.25 -1.93
CA MET A 211 3.12 -2.91 -2.17
C MET A 211 4.47 -2.94 -2.88
N ALA A 212 5.41 -3.79 -2.44
CA ALA A 212 6.71 -3.94 -3.08
C ALA A 212 6.56 -4.31 -4.57
N HIS A 213 5.67 -5.25 -4.89
CA HIS A 213 5.36 -5.61 -6.27
C HIS A 213 4.85 -4.44 -7.12
N VAL A 214 3.96 -3.62 -6.55
CA VAL A 214 3.36 -2.48 -7.25
C VAL A 214 4.39 -1.36 -7.45
N LEU A 215 5.22 -1.11 -6.45
CA LEU A 215 6.32 -0.14 -6.50
C LEU A 215 7.33 -0.50 -7.61
N GLU A 216 7.73 -1.77 -7.69
CA GLU A 216 8.60 -2.29 -8.75
C GLU A 216 7.98 -2.05 -10.14
N LYS A 217 6.69 -2.39 -10.33
CA LYS A 217 6.00 -2.15 -11.60
C LYS A 217 5.91 -0.67 -11.98
N LEU A 218 5.70 0.22 -11.00
CA LEU A 218 5.68 1.66 -11.23
C LEU A 218 7.06 2.17 -11.66
N GLN A 219 8.14 1.66 -11.05
CA GLN A 219 9.51 1.97 -11.45
C GLN A 219 9.83 1.47 -12.86
N GLU A 220 9.49 0.23 -13.20
CA GLU A 220 9.68 -0.31 -14.55
C GLU A 220 8.96 0.53 -15.60
N LYS A 221 7.70 0.90 -15.35
CA LYS A 221 6.91 1.73 -16.26
C LYS A 221 7.55 3.10 -16.43
N ARG A 222 8.03 3.71 -15.34
CA ARG A 222 8.77 4.98 -15.38
C ARG A 222 10.04 4.87 -16.22
N THR A 223 10.87 3.84 -15.99
CA THR A 223 12.12 3.65 -16.73
C THR A 223 11.87 3.47 -18.23
N LYS A 224 10.84 2.69 -18.59
CA LYS A 224 10.42 2.52 -20.00
C LYS A 224 9.97 3.84 -20.62
N LEU A 225 9.16 4.63 -19.90
CA LEU A 225 8.72 5.95 -20.39
C LEU A 225 9.90 6.92 -20.59
N LEU A 226 10.83 6.98 -19.63
CA LEU A 226 12.01 7.85 -19.74
C LEU A 226 12.93 7.45 -20.89
N ALA A 227 13.07 6.15 -21.17
CA ALA A 227 13.85 5.67 -22.31
C ALA A 227 13.24 6.09 -23.66
N ILE A 228 11.91 6.26 -23.72
CA ILE A 228 11.20 6.72 -24.93
C ILE A 228 11.27 8.24 -25.09
N THR A 229 11.27 9.00 -23.99
CA THR A 229 11.20 10.48 -24.04
C THR A 229 12.58 11.17 -24.11
N ARG A 230 13.66 10.51 -23.67
CA ARG A 230 15.03 11.07 -23.72
C ARG A 230 15.76 11.13 -25.07
N PRO A 231 15.37 10.44 -26.18
CA PRO A 231 16.08 10.56 -27.46
C PRO A 231 15.94 11.92 -28.18
N TYR A 232 15.11 12.85 -27.68
CA TYR A 232 14.84 14.14 -28.33
C TYR A 232 15.47 15.36 -27.61
N ALA A 233 16.30 15.16 -26.58
CA ALA A 233 17.16 16.23 -26.07
C ALA A 233 18.30 16.43 -27.09
N GLN A 234 18.27 17.58 -27.77
CA GLN A 234 19.03 17.96 -28.96
C GLN A 234 20.53 17.58 -28.93
N PRO A 235 21.13 17.20 -30.08
CA PRO A 235 22.58 17.32 -30.22
C PRO A 235 22.92 18.81 -30.16
N GLU A 236 23.81 19.19 -29.25
CA GLU A 236 24.45 20.50 -29.27
C GLU A 236 24.95 20.77 -30.70
N LEU A 237 24.48 21.89 -31.27
CA LEU A 237 25.04 22.48 -32.48
C LEU A 237 26.48 22.88 -32.18
N ALA A 238 27.39 21.94 -32.36
CA ALA A 238 28.82 22.22 -32.50
C ALA A 238 29.07 22.61 -33.97
N SER A 239 28.98 23.90 -34.24
CA SER A 239 29.54 24.57 -35.42
C SER A 239 30.31 25.80 -34.97
#